data_AF-A0A135L683-F1
#
_entry.id   AF-A0A135L683-F1
#
_cell.length_a   1.000
_cell.length_b   1.000
_cell.length_c   1.000
_cell.angle_alpha   90.00
_cell.angle_beta   90.00
_cell.angle_gamma   90.00
#
_symmetry.space_group_name_H-M   'P 1'
#
loop_
_entity.id
_entity.type
_entity.pdbx_description
1 polymer ?
#
loop_
_entity_poly.entity_id
_entity_poly.type
_entity_poly.pdbx_seq_one_letter_code
_entity_poly.pdbx_strand_id
1 'polypeptide(L)'
;MKINDINRIQGINRYQQQINQKERQLKKTESKKDEINISDEAKALLEQTKDVGREEKINQIKDQIKNGTYQVDSGKVAEKILKWFK
;
A
#
# COMPACT_ATOMS: atom_id res chain seq x y z
N MET A 1 -33.35 42.37 47.93
CA MET A 1 -32.10 42.55 47.17
C MET A 1 -31.79 41.21 46.50
N LYS A 2 -31.78 41.12 45.16
CA LYS A 2 -31.43 39.89 44.41
C LYS A 2 -30.03 40.06 43.84
N ILE A 3 -29.10 39.19 44.23
CA ILE A 3 -27.71 39.19 43.77
C ILE A 3 -27.59 38.09 42.71
N ASN A 4 -27.34 38.48 41.46
CA ASN A 4 -27.07 37.55 40.37
C ASN A 4 -25.54 37.40 40.23
N ASP A 5 -24.99 36.27 40.67
CA ASP A 5 -23.56 35.94 40.56
C ASP A 5 -23.16 35.60 39.12
N ILE A 6 -22.91 36.62 38.30
CA ILE A 6 -22.51 36.48 36.87
C ILE A 6 -21.12 35.84 36.72
N ASN A 7 -20.34 35.76 37.81
CA ASN A 7 -18.96 35.26 37.79
C ASN A 7 -18.84 33.73 37.79
N ARG A 8 -19.90 32.96 38.05
CA ARG A 8 -19.83 31.47 38.00
C ARG A 8 -19.83 30.91 36.59
N ILE A 9 -20.43 31.61 35.63
CA ILE A 9 -20.61 31.13 34.26
C ILE A 9 -19.29 31.15 33.48
N GLN A 10 -18.38 32.08 33.78
CA GLN A 10 -17.09 32.19 33.08
C GLN A 10 -16.12 31.04 33.41
N GLY A 11 -16.18 30.46 34.61
CA GLY A 11 -15.32 29.34 35.02
C GLY A 11 -15.66 28.03 34.29
N ILE A 12 -16.94 27.81 34.00
CA ILE A 12 -17.45 26.59 33.34
C ILE A 12 -16.96 26.51 31.89
N ASN A 13 -16.95 27.65 31.17
CA ASN A 13 -16.48 27.71 29.78
C ASN A 13 -14.99 27.37 29.64
N ARG A 14 -14.15 27.71 30.63
CA ARG A 14 -12.71 27.37 30.60
C ARG A 14 -12.46 25.88 30.77
N TYR A 15 -13.24 25.22 31.63
CA TYR A 15 -13.13 23.77 31.84
C TYR A 15 -13.54 22.98 30.59
N GLN A 16 -14.62 23.39 29.92
CA GLN A 16 -15.05 22.79 28.65
C GLN A 16 -14.01 22.97 27.54
N GLN A 17 -13.35 24.13 27.47
CA GLN A 17 -12.27 24.36 26.50
C GLN A 17 -11.07 23.44 26.73
N GLN A 18 -10.70 23.17 27.98
CA GLN A 18 -9.58 22.26 28.29
C GLN A 18 -9.90 20.81 27.92
N ILE A 19 -11.12 20.32 28.18
CA ILE A 19 -11.57 18.98 27.76
C ILE A 19 -11.50 18.86 26.23
N ASN A 20 -12.03 19.85 25.52
CA ASN A 20 -12.04 19.88 24.04
C ASN A 20 -10.63 19.97 23.43
N GLN A 21 -9.65 20.53 24.13
CA GLN A 21 -8.25 20.54 23.69
C GLN A 21 -7.57 19.19 23.93
N LYS A 22 -7.86 18.55 25.07
CA LYS A 22 -7.34 17.22 25.41
C LYS A 22 -7.85 16.15 24.44
N GLU A 23 -9.14 16.18 24.08
CA GLU A 23 -9.72 15.29 23.08
C GLU A 23 -9.11 15.48 21.68
N ARG A 24 -8.80 16.73 21.30
CA ARG A 24 -8.12 17.03 20.02
C ARG A 24 -6.67 16.54 19.99
N GLN A 25 -5.96 16.57 21.12
CA GLN A 25 -4.61 16.02 21.23
C GLN A 25 -4.62 14.49 21.16
N LEU A 26 -5.59 13.83 21.81
CA LEU A 26 -5.77 12.37 21.75
C LEU A 26 -6.08 11.87 20.33
N LYS A 27 -6.88 12.60 19.54
CA LYS A 27 -7.12 12.28 18.12
C LYS A 27 -5.89 12.48 17.23
N LYS A 28 -4.99 13.41 17.57
CA LYS A 28 -3.72 13.61 16.85
C LYS A 28 -2.70 12.49 17.12
N THR A 29 -2.85 11.78 18.24
CA THR A 29 -2.01 10.63 18.61
C THR A 29 -2.54 9.29 18.12
N GLU A 30 -3.71 9.25 17.48
CA GLU A 30 -4.11 8.09 16.67
C GLU A 30 -3.11 7.99 15.51
N SER A 31 -2.16 7.06 15.68
CA SER A 31 -1.01 6.74 14.83
C SER A 31 -1.21 7.11 13.37
N LYS A 32 -0.31 7.96 12.84
CA LYS A 32 -0.09 8.05 11.40
C LYS A 32 0.09 6.62 10.88
N LYS A 33 -0.87 6.16 10.07
CA LYS A 33 -0.74 4.87 9.39
C LYS A 33 0.29 5.05 8.29
N ASP A 34 1.15 4.06 8.13
CA ASP A 34 2.06 4.02 6.99
C ASP A 34 1.21 3.83 5.72
N GLU A 35 1.27 4.80 4.81
CA GLU A 35 0.58 4.75 3.52
C GLU A 35 1.61 4.46 2.42
N ILE A 36 1.37 3.42 1.63
CA ILE A 36 2.18 3.09 0.44
C ILE A 36 1.46 3.67 -0.78
N ASN A 37 2.00 4.74 -1.34
CA ASN A 37 1.51 5.33 -2.57
C ASN A 37 2.35 4.84 -3.76
N ILE A 38 1.74 4.09 -4.67
CA ILE A 38 2.37 3.66 -5.91
C ILE A 38 2.11 4.75 -6.96
N SER A 39 3.18 5.27 -7.56
CA SER A 39 3.11 6.27 -8.64
C SER A 39 2.27 5.76 -9.82
N ASP A 40 1.41 6.60 -10.37
CA ASP A 40 0.60 6.28 -11.55
C ASP A 40 1.48 6.02 -12.78
N GLU A 41 2.65 6.65 -12.86
CA GLU A 41 3.66 6.39 -13.89
C GLU A 41 4.21 4.95 -13.78
N ALA A 42 4.45 4.47 -12.56
CA ALA A 42 4.93 3.10 -12.33
C ALA A 42 3.88 2.05 -12.71
N LYS A 43 2.58 2.35 -12.50
CA LYS A 43 1.47 1.49 -12.97
C LYS A 43 1.41 1.47 -14.50
N ALA A 44 1.54 2.63 -15.15
CA ALA A 44 1.52 2.71 -16.61
C ALA A 44 2.67 1.91 -17.25
N LEU A 45 3.88 1.99 -16.68
CA LEU A 45 5.02 1.19 -17.12
C LEU A 45 4.78 -0.33 -16.95
N LEU A 46 4.16 -0.74 -15.85
CA LEU A 46 3.80 -2.15 -15.63
C LEU A 46 2.81 -2.65 -16.70
N GLU A 47 1.81 -1.85 -17.03
CA GLU A 47 0.83 -2.21 -18.06
C GLU A 47 1.44 -2.33 -19.45
N GLN A 48 2.40 -1.48 -19.79
CA GLN A 48 3.16 -1.57 -21.05
C GLN A 48 4.03 -2.83 -21.12
N THR A 49 4.48 -3.37 -19.98
CA THR A 49 5.28 -4.60 -19.93
C THR A 49 4.45 -5.88 -20.04
N LYS A 50 3.12 -5.80 -20.17
CA LYS A 50 2.28 -6.98 -20.44
C LYS A 50 2.65 -7.57 -21.79
N ASP A 51 3.50 -8.59 -21.72
CA ASP A 51 4.02 -9.33 -22.87
C ASP A 51 2.87 -10.04 -23.61
N VAL A 52 2.49 -9.49 -24.76
CA VAL A 52 1.34 -9.90 -25.59
C VAL A 52 1.43 -11.37 -26.00
N GLY A 53 2.64 -11.96 -26.06
CA GLY A 53 2.86 -13.36 -26.40
C GLY A 53 2.95 -14.32 -25.21
N ARG A 54 2.78 -13.84 -23.98
CA ARG A 54 3.00 -14.67 -22.77
C ARG A 54 2.02 -15.83 -22.67
N GLU A 55 0.76 -15.60 -22.98
CA GLU A 55 -0.29 -16.62 -22.87
C GLU A 55 -0.07 -17.76 -23.87
N GLU A 56 0.22 -17.43 -25.13
CA GLU A 56 0.53 -18.41 -26.18
C GLU A 56 1.74 -19.26 -25.82
N LYS A 57 2.82 -18.63 -25.34
CA LYS A 57 4.03 -19.31 -24.88
C LYS A 57 3.75 -20.27 -23.73
N ILE A 58 2.94 -19.85 -22.76
CA ILE A 58 2.54 -20.71 -21.64
C ILE A 58 1.75 -21.93 -22.14
N ASN A 59 0.82 -21.73 -23.06
CA ASN A 59 0.02 -22.82 -23.61
C ASN A 59 0.89 -23.83 -24.37
N GLN A 60 1.80 -23.36 -25.22
CA GLN A 60 2.76 -24.23 -25.92
C GLN A 60 3.60 -25.07 -24.96
N ILE A 61 4.14 -24.46 -23.89
CA ILE A 61 4.94 -25.18 -22.89
C ILE A 61 4.07 -26.21 -22.15
N LYS A 62 2.84 -25.85 -21.77
CA LYS A 62 1.90 -26.80 -21.13
C LYS A 62 1.64 -28.01 -22.01
N ASP A 63 1.45 -27.81 -23.31
CA ASP A 63 1.21 -28.89 -24.25
C ASP A 63 2.46 -29.78 -24.42
N GLN A 64 3.66 -29.20 -24.50
CA GLN A 64 4.92 -29.95 -24.51
C GLN A 64 5.11 -30.80 -23.24
N ILE A 65 4.74 -30.26 -22.07
CA ILE A 65 4.81 -30.99 -20.80
C ILE A 65 3.81 -32.15 -20.80
N LYS A 66 2.56 -31.92 -21.22
CA LYS A 66 1.54 -32.98 -21.32
C LYS A 66 1.96 -34.11 -22.26
N ASN A 67 2.59 -33.76 -23.38
CA ASN A 67 3.06 -34.72 -24.38
C ASN A 67 4.40 -35.37 -23.99
N GLY A 68 5.00 -34.98 -22.86
CA GLY A 68 6.30 -35.50 -22.40
C GLY A 68 7.49 -35.07 -23.27
N THR A 69 7.32 -34.10 -24.17
CA THR A 69 8.38 -33.61 -25.07
C THR A 69 9.11 -32.38 -24.53
N TYR A 70 8.69 -31.86 -23.38
CA TYR A 70 9.37 -30.75 -22.73
C TYR A 70 10.69 -31.20 -22.08
N GLN A 71 11.81 -30.73 -22.61
CA GLN A 71 13.14 -31.01 -22.07
C GLN A 71 13.70 -29.79 -21.34
N VAL A 72 14.09 -29.98 -20.08
CA VAL A 72 14.76 -28.94 -19.30
C VAL A 72 16.23 -28.88 -19.70
N ASP A 73 16.61 -27.77 -20.33
CA ASP A 73 17.99 -27.49 -20.75
C ASP A 73 18.75 -26.79 -19.62
N SER A 74 19.66 -27.51 -18.97
CA SER A 74 20.46 -27.00 -17.86
C SER A 74 21.38 -25.83 -18.25
N GLY A 75 21.84 -25.78 -19.50
CA GLY A 75 22.66 -24.69 -20.02
C GLY A 75 21.87 -23.39 -20.10
N LYS A 76 20.63 -23.45 -20.64
CA LYS A 76 19.73 -22.28 -20.69
C LYS A 76 19.33 -21.79 -19.30
N VAL A 77 19.16 -22.70 -18.34
CA VAL A 77 18.89 -22.34 -16.94
C VAL A 77 20.07 -21.57 -16.36
N ALA A 78 21.30 -22.09 -16.49
CA ALA A 78 22.50 -21.43 -16.00
C ALA A 78 22.71 -20.06 -16.67
N GLU A 79 22.53 -19.96 -17.99
CA GLU A 79 22.65 -18.70 -18.73
C GLU A 79 21.67 -17.64 -18.22
N LYS A 80 20.41 -18.02 -17.96
CA LYS A 80 19.39 -17.12 -17.43
C LYS A 80 19.72 -16.63 -16.02
N ILE A 81 20.21 -17.53 -15.16
CA ILE A 81 20.65 -17.19 -13.82
C ILE A 81 21.83 -16.20 -13.89
N LEU A 82 22.85 -16.49 -14.70
CA LEU A 82 23.99 -15.60 -14.88
C LEU A 82 23.62 -14.23 -15.42
N LYS A 83 22.71 -14.16 -16.41
CA LYS A 83 22.22 -12.89 -16.96
C LYS A 83 21.49 -12.04 -15.93
N TRP A 84 20.81 -12.65 -14.95
CA TRP A 84 20.09 -11.92 -13.91
C TRP A 84 21.03 -11.26 -12.90
N PHE A 85 22.17 -11.89 -12.61
CA PHE A 85 23.14 -11.41 -11.62
C PHE A 85 24.22 -10.48 -12.20
N LYS A 86 24.32 -10.38 -13.52
CA LYS A 86 25.24 -9.47 -14.21
C LYS A 86 24.57 -8.10 -14.43
#